data_AF-A0A952J6Y2-F1
#
_entry.id   AF-A0A952J6Y2-F1
#
_cell.length_a   1.000
_cell.length_b   1.000
_cell.length_c   1.000
_cell.angle_alpha   90.00
_cell.angle_beta   90.00
_cell.angle_gamma   90.00
#
_symmetry.space_group_name_H-M   'P 1'
#
loop_
_entity.id
_entity.type
_entity.pdbx_description
1 polymer ?
#
loop_
_entity_poly.entity_id
_entity_poly.type
_entity_poly.pdbx_seq_one_letter_code
_entity_poly.pdbx_strand_id
1 'polypeptide(L)' 'MIIVVDTNIVFSAILNSSSKIAQILLYPSTDLEFYSTTQLLTEIEKNLNKIKKLSGYTDTELNEN' A
#
# COMPACT_ATOMS: atom_id res chain seq x y z
N MET A 1 -8.91 9.33 14.93
CA MET A 1 -10.02 9.03 14.00
C MET A 1 -9.68 7.74 13.28
N ILE A 2 -10.61 6.78 13.27
CA ILE A 2 -10.41 5.49 12.59
C ILE A 2 -10.83 5.63 11.14
N ILE A 3 -9.95 5.25 10.22
CA ILE A 3 -10.19 5.22 8.78
C ILE A 3 -10.01 3.78 8.30
N VAL A 4 -11.07 3.22 7.72
CA VAL A 4 -11.00 1.91 7.07
C VAL A 4 -10.72 2.13 5.58
N VAL A 5 -9.64 1.54 5.09
CA VAL A 5 -9.12 1.73 3.73
C VAL A 5 -9.45 0.51 2.87
N ASP A 6 -10.07 0.77 1.72
CA ASP A 6 -10.35 -0.24 0.71
C ASP A 6 -9.05 -0.74 0.05
N THR A 7 -9.04 -2.03 -0.30
CA THR A 7 -8.02 -2.69 -1.09
C THR A 7 -7.56 -1.87 -2.31
N ASN A 8 -8.49 -1.31 -3.10
CA ASN A 8 -8.14 -0.56 -4.31
C ASN A 8 -7.39 0.75 -4.02
N ILE A 9 -7.68 1.37 -2.87
CA ILE A 9 -6.98 2.58 -2.44
C ILE A 9 -5.55 2.23 -2.05
N VAL A 10 -5.35 1.12 -1.32
CA VAL A 10 -4.01 0.65 -0.97
C VAL A 10 -3.22 0.26 -2.22
N PHE A 11 -3.81 -0.48 -3.17
CA PHE A 11 -3.13 -0.80 -4.42
C PHE A 11 -2.75 0.45 -5.23
N SER A 12 -3.64 1.45 -5.29
CA SER A 12 -3.33 2.71 -5.98
C SER A 12 -2.14 3.43 -5.33
N ALA A 13 -2.07 3.42 -4.00
CA ALA A 13 -0.94 3.98 -3.26
C ALA A 13 0.36 3.19 -3.45
N ILE A 14 0.30 1.85 -3.46
CA ILE A 14 1.47 0.99 -3.71
C ILE A 14 2.01 1.21 -5.12
N LEU A 15 1.13 1.25 -6.13
CA LEU A 15 1.52 1.41 -7.54
C LEU A 15 2.04 2.82 -7.85
N ASN A 16 1.64 3.83 -7.08
CA ASN A 16 2.14 5.19 -7.19
C ASN A 16 2.38 5.80 -5.80
N SER A 17 3.55 5.49 -5.23
CA SER A 17 3.99 5.95 -3.91
C SER A 17 4.18 7.47 -3.80
N SER A 18 4.29 8.18 -4.92
CA SER A 18 4.37 9.64 -4.97
C SER A 18 3.01 10.34 -4.92
N SER A 19 1.90 9.59 -5.01
CA SER A 19 0.55 10.14 -5.02
C SER A 19 0.16 10.76 -3.67
N LYS A 20 -0.78 11.72 -3.69
CA LYS A 20 -1.30 12.34 -2.46
C LYS A 20 -1.89 11.32 -1.49
N ILE A 21 -2.55 10.29 -2.00
CA ILE A 21 -3.14 9.25 -1.14
C ILE A 21 -2.06 8.36 -0.51
N ALA A 22 -1.00 8.04 -1.25
CA ALA A 22 0.15 7.33 -0.67
C ALA A 22 0.82 8.13 0.44
N GLN A 23 1.00 9.44 0.24
CA GLN A 23 1.56 10.32 1.28
C GLN A 23 0.69 10.34 2.55
N ILE A 24 -0.63 10.40 2.42
CA ILE A 24 -1.56 10.38 3.56
C ILE A 24 -1.46 9.04 4.33
N LEU A 25 -1.33 7.92 3.62
CA LEU A 25 -1.26 6.59 4.24
C LEU A 25 0.11 6.31 4.89
N LEU A 26 1.21 6.75 4.26
CA LEU A 26 2.57 6.49 4.72
C LEU A 26 3.05 7.52 5.76
N TYR A 27 2.57 8.75 5.67
CA TYR A 27 2.93 9.85 6.57
C TYR A 27 1.67 10.48 7.17
N PRO A 28 0.92 9.72 7.99
CA PRO A 28 -0.32 10.21 8.55
C PRO A 28 -0.09 11.31 9.58
N SER A 29 -1.05 12.22 9.70
CA SER A 29 -1.12 13.13 10.85
C SER A 29 -1.34 12.32 12.14
N THR A 30 -0.90 12.84 13.29
CA THR A 30 -0.81 12.10 14.57
C THR A 30 -2.13 11.50 15.07
N ASP A 31 -3.27 11.96 14.56
CA ASP A 31 -4.60 11.59 15.07
C ASP A 31 -5.35 10.62 14.13
N LEU A 32 -4.69 10.02 13.15
CA LEU A 32 -5.29 9.10 12.17
C LEU A 32 -4.81 7.66 12.37
N GLU A 33 -5.75 6.73 12.48
CA GLU A 33 -5.48 5.30 12.55
C GLU A 33 -6.10 4.60 11.34
N PHE A 34 -5.28 3.89 10.57
CA PHE A 34 -5.69 3.23 9.34
C PHE A 34 -5.83 1.72 9.53
N TYR A 35 -6.97 1.18 9.09
CA TYR A 35 -7.27 -0.24 9.15
C TYR A 35 -7.69 -0.74 7.77
N SER A 36 -7.44 -2.02 7.52
CA SER A 36 -8.02 -2.73 6.39
C SER A 36 -8.29 -4.18 6.78
N THR A 37 -8.84 -4.96 5.86
CA THR A 37 -9.11 -6.37 6.06
C THR A 37 -7.82 -7.18 6.02
N THR A 38 -7.76 -8.31 6.72
CA THR A 38 -6.64 -9.26 6.59
C THR A 38 -6.52 -9.85 5.19
N GLN A 39 -7.62 -9.87 4.43
CA GLN A 39 -7.65 -10.28 3.03
C GLN A 39 -6.71 -9.42 2.16
N LEU A 40 -6.58 -8.13 2.46
CA LEU A 40 -5.68 -7.24 1.74
C LEU A 40 -4.23 -7.74 1.76
N LEU A 41 -3.76 -8.25 2.90
CA LEU A 41 -2.40 -8.82 3.01
C LEU A 41 -2.23 -9.99 2.05
N THR A 42 -3.19 -10.92 2.04
CA THR A 42 -3.20 -12.06 1.12
C THR A 42 -3.24 -11.61 -0.35
N GLU A 43 -3.97 -10.54 -0.67
CA GLU A 43 -4.03 -10.00 -2.02
C GLU A 43 -2.72 -9.34 -2.45
N ILE A 44 -2.04 -8.61 -1.56
CA ILE A 44 -0.72 -8.03 -1.83
C ILE A 44 0.30 -9.13 -2.10
N GLU A 45 0.38 -10.14 -1.24
CA GLU A 45 1.30 -11.28 -1.41
C GLU A 45 1.06 -12.01 -2.74
N LYS A 46 -0.20 -12.33 -3.06
CA LYS A 46 -0.57 -12.99 -4.32
C LYS A 46 -0.23 -12.16 -5.57
N ASN A 47 -0.30 -10.84 -5.46
CA ASN A 47 -0.08 -9.93 -6.59
C ASN A 47 1.32 -9.30 -6.61
N LEU A 48 2.25 -9.70 -5.73
CA LEU A 48 3.56 -9.06 -5.57
C LEU A 48 4.33 -8.94 -6.91
N ASN A 49 4.35 -10.00 -7.72
CA ASN A 49 4.97 -9.99 -9.04
C ASN A 49 4.33 -8.98 -10.00
N LYS A 50 3.00 -8.83 -9.95
CA LYS A 50 2.25 -7.88 -10.77
C LYS A 50 2.48 -6.44 -10.29
N ILE A 51 2.49 -6.24 -8.98
CA ILE A 51 2.81 -4.95 -8.35
C ILE A 51 4.19 -4.50 -8.81
N LYS A 52 5.22 -5.34 -8.64
CA LYS A 52 6.59 -5.06 -9.07
C LYS A 52 6.68 -4.62 -10.53
N LYS A 53 6.02 -5.36 -11.42
CA LYS A 53 6.00 -5.07 -12.85
C LYS A 53 5.35 -3.72 -13.18
N LEU A 54 4.30 -3.33 -12.45
CA LEU A 54 3.52 -2.13 -12.73
C LEU A 54 4.06 -0.88 -12.02
N SER A 55 4.64 -1.01 -10.83
CA SER A 55 5.24 0.09 -10.10
C SER A 55 6.65 0.41 -10.56
N GLY A 56 7.35 -0.55 -11.17
CA GLY A 56 8.76 -0.42 -11.56
C GLY A 56 9.73 -0.61 -10.39
N TYR A 57 9.27 -1.12 -9.24
CA TYR A 57 10.12 -1.39 -8.09
C TYR A 57 11.12 -2.52 -8.37
N THR A 58 12.30 -2.39 -7.77
CA THR A 58 13.34 -3.41 -7.71
C THR A 58 13.02 -4.46 -6.65
N ASP A 59 13.66 -5.62 -6.71
CA ASP A 59 13.50 -6.65 -5.66
C ASP A 59 13.89 -6.15 -4.28
N THR A 60 14.91 -5.30 -4.21
CA THR A 60 15.40 -4.70 -2.97
C THR A 60 14.45 -3.66 -2.38
N GLU A 61 13.57 -3.06 -3.18
CA GLU A 61 12.54 -2.11 -2.71
C GLU A 61 11.26 -2.81 -2.24
N LEU A 62 11.05 -4.08 -2.64
CA LEU A 62 9.87 -4.86 -2.27
C LEU A 62 10.15 -5.94 -1.23
N ASN A 63 11.39 -6.44 -1.15
CA ASN A 63 11.82 -7.39 -0.15
C ASN A 63 12.80 -6.70 0.80
N GLU A 64 12.34 -6.36 2.01
CA GLU A 64 13.26 -6.22 3.14
C GLU A 64 13.64 -7.65 3.59
N ASN A 65 14.95 -7.95 3.59
CA ASN A 65 15.49 -9.12 4.27
C ASN A 65 15.57 -8.85 5.78
#